data_AF-A0AA36JRJ9-F1
#
_entry.id   AF-A0AA36JRJ9-F1
#
_cell.length_a   1.000
_cell.length_b   1.000
_cell.length_c   1.000
_cell.angle_alpha   90.00
_cell.angle_beta   90.00
_cell.angle_gamma   90.00
#
_symmetry.space_group_name_H-M   'P 1'
#
loop_
_entity.id
_entity.type
_entity.pdbx_description
1 polymer ?
#
loop_
_entity_poly.entity_id
_entity_poly.type
_entity_poly.pdbx_seq_one_letter_code
_entity_poly.pdbx_strand_id
1 'polypeptide(L)'
;MVDNVGLKVEIDIGSSKFTLLNTVSSKASLPPGEFVDAIVEHGLSDAGTYALTCFVSYTCNGEGQFKRSYRFPALAPFAVSHRVVQLDRQLLVECLIENSLDGRIYLSSWHLDCAEGFQSELVTDIASDPVSGNSGPLLKQRGCFSLVFRVTPKDESADSATLRQREVIGNLSLAWQVPDGPRGCMDGHQIRVRALQVPNLDLQVVECPKSVTVEVPFELELEVTNRTKESLQPKMSFDLRLMGAVKLQGPCQRLLKLEPGQRCRLPIELVVTVPGLHGLQGLSLADPSVPRVDFGVLCDILAF
;
A
#
# COMPACT_ATOMS: atom_id res chain seq x y z
N MET A 1 44.71 8.30 -36.94
CA MET A 1 44.84 7.34 -35.83
C MET A 1 44.84 8.17 -34.57
N VAL A 2 44.05 7.79 -33.58
CA VAL A 2 43.97 8.50 -32.30
C VAL A 2 44.49 7.54 -31.23
N ASP A 3 45.50 7.96 -30.49
CA ASP A 3 46.20 7.10 -29.52
C ASP A 3 45.83 7.48 -28.08
N ASN A 4 46.13 6.59 -27.13
CA ASN A 4 45.88 6.77 -25.70
C ASN A 4 44.44 7.18 -25.37
N VAL A 5 43.47 6.55 -26.05
CA VAL A 5 42.06 6.85 -25.81
C VAL A 5 41.62 6.27 -24.48
N GLY A 6 41.22 7.15 -23.57
CA GLY A 6 40.71 6.83 -22.25
C GLY A 6 39.29 7.33 -22.09
N LEU A 7 38.41 6.48 -21.57
CA LEU A 7 37.03 6.81 -21.22
C LEU A 7 36.88 6.70 -19.71
N LYS A 8 36.44 7.77 -19.07
CA LYS A 8 36.03 7.76 -17.67
C LYS A 8 34.57 8.17 -17.57
N VAL A 9 33.77 7.39 -16.86
CA VAL A 9 32.36 7.67 -16.60
C VAL A 9 32.17 7.80 -15.10
N GLU A 10 31.60 8.92 -14.68
CA GLU A 10 31.31 9.22 -13.29
C GLU A 10 29.83 9.57 -13.15
N ILE A 11 29.24 9.22 -12.00
CA ILE A 11 27.89 9.63 -11.63
C ILE A 11 27.93 10.36 -10.30
N ASP A 12 27.29 11.52 -10.26
CA ASP A 12 27.28 12.42 -9.10
C ASP A 12 25.85 12.61 -8.59
N ILE A 13 25.68 12.69 -7.26
CA ILE A 13 24.45 13.15 -6.59
C ILE A 13 24.80 14.02 -5.39
N GLY A 14 24.39 15.29 -5.41
CA GLY A 14 24.75 16.25 -4.37
C GLY A 14 26.28 16.36 -4.24
N SER A 15 26.82 15.99 -3.08
CA SER A 15 28.26 15.93 -2.80
C SER A 15 28.91 14.57 -3.07
N SER A 16 28.10 13.53 -3.32
CA SER A 16 28.57 12.16 -3.54
C SER A 16 28.94 11.94 -5.00
N LYS A 17 30.03 11.20 -5.23
CA LYS A 17 30.61 10.97 -6.55
C LYS A 17 31.12 9.56 -6.70
N PHE A 18 30.71 8.89 -7.76
CA PHE A 18 31.03 7.48 -8.02
C PHE A 18 31.65 7.34 -9.41
N THR A 19 32.77 6.63 -9.52
CA THR A 19 33.35 6.29 -10.84
C THR A 19 32.78 4.95 -11.28
N LEU A 20 32.05 4.94 -12.40
CA LEU A 20 31.42 3.74 -12.96
C LEU A 20 32.33 3.01 -13.94
N LEU A 21 33.17 3.76 -14.65
CA LEU A 21 34.12 3.22 -15.61
C LEU A 21 35.37 4.11 -15.64
N ASN A 22 36.55 3.51 -15.77
CA ASN A 22 37.79 4.24 -16.01
C ASN A 22 38.77 3.39 -16.82
N THR A 23 38.92 3.71 -18.11
CA THR A 23 39.83 3.05 -19.04
C THR A 23 41.04 3.91 -19.40
N VAL A 24 41.28 5.02 -18.69
CA VAL A 24 42.39 5.96 -19.00
C VAL A 24 43.76 5.31 -18.91
N SER A 25 43.91 4.25 -18.11
CA SER A 25 45.15 3.46 -18.02
C SER A 25 45.33 2.47 -19.18
N SER A 26 44.26 2.14 -19.92
CA SER A 26 44.36 1.30 -21.12
C SER A 26 44.79 2.19 -22.29
N LYS A 27 46.01 1.99 -22.80
CA LYS A 27 46.56 2.76 -23.93
C LYS A 27 45.95 2.26 -25.25
N ALA A 28 44.63 2.44 -25.41
CA ALA A 28 43.92 2.03 -26.61
C ALA A 28 44.26 2.98 -27.78
N SER A 29 44.48 2.41 -28.98
CA SER A 29 44.60 3.16 -30.23
C SER A 29 43.37 2.89 -31.09
N LEU A 30 42.82 3.96 -31.67
CA LEU A 30 41.59 3.96 -32.46
C LEU A 30 41.89 4.35 -33.92
N PRO A 31 41.71 3.42 -34.88
CA PRO A 31 41.75 3.71 -36.31
C PRO A 31 40.61 4.64 -36.77
N PRO A 32 40.74 5.29 -37.94
CA PRO A 32 39.64 6.07 -38.51
C PRO A 32 38.40 5.20 -38.76
N GLY A 33 37.24 5.63 -38.29
CA GLY A 33 35.95 4.92 -38.43
C GLY A 33 35.62 3.96 -37.30
N GLU A 34 36.57 3.66 -36.41
CA GLU A 34 36.35 2.83 -35.23
C GLU A 34 35.84 3.66 -34.03
N PHE A 35 35.20 2.99 -33.07
CA PHE A 35 34.69 3.62 -31.84
C PHE A 35 34.90 2.73 -30.61
N VAL A 36 34.79 3.33 -29.43
CA VAL A 36 34.77 2.62 -28.14
C VAL A 36 33.41 2.84 -27.51
N ASP A 37 32.75 1.74 -27.16
CA ASP A 37 31.50 1.71 -26.42
C ASP A 37 31.66 0.97 -25.09
N ALA A 38 30.80 1.30 -24.14
CA ALA A 38 30.75 0.64 -22.85
C ALA A 38 29.34 0.76 -22.26
N ILE A 39 28.89 -0.29 -21.58
CA ILE A 39 27.65 -0.29 -20.81
C ILE A 39 28.03 -0.13 -19.34
N VAL A 40 27.39 0.81 -18.65
CA VAL A 40 27.55 1.02 -17.21
C VAL A 40 26.21 0.82 -16.51
N GLU A 41 26.25 0.15 -15.37
CA GLU A 41 25.07 -0.07 -14.51
C GLU A 41 25.36 0.47 -13.11
N HIS A 42 24.39 1.19 -12.54
CA HIS A 42 24.49 1.74 -11.20
C HIS A 42 23.10 1.82 -10.55
N GLY A 43 22.98 1.27 -9.33
CA GLY A 43 21.77 1.40 -8.53
C GLY A 43 21.64 2.81 -7.95
N LEU A 44 20.49 3.45 -8.16
CA LEU A 44 20.22 4.78 -7.61
C LEU A 44 19.46 4.61 -6.29
N SER A 45 20.11 4.92 -5.18
CA SER A 45 19.53 4.73 -3.84
C SER A 45 18.75 5.95 -3.34
N ASP A 46 19.14 7.15 -3.76
CA ASP A 46 18.63 8.40 -3.22
C ASP A 46 17.78 9.14 -4.26
N ALA A 47 16.65 9.71 -3.83
CA ALA A 47 15.88 10.60 -4.68
C ALA A 47 16.63 11.92 -4.86
N GLY A 48 16.74 12.42 -6.09
CA GLY A 48 17.51 13.62 -6.38
C GLY A 48 17.83 13.80 -7.85
N THR A 49 18.60 14.84 -8.18
CA THR A 49 19.11 15.03 -9.54
C THR A 49 20.51 14.45 -9.65
N TYR A 50 20.66 13.39 -10.43
CA TYR A 50 21.94 12.79 -10.76
C TYR A 50 22.58 13.49 -11.95
N ALA A 51 23.90 13.48 -12.02
CA ALA A 51 24.67 13.92 -13.16
C ALA A 51 25.62 12.81 -13.62
N LEU A 52 25.34 12.20 -14.78
CA LEU A 52 26.24 11.26 -15.44
C LEU A 52 27.22 12.05 -16.31
N THR A 53 28.49 11.96 -16.00
CA THR A 53 29.55 12.70 -16.69
C THR A 53 30.52 11.75 -17.36
N CYS A 54 30.65 11.90 -18.68
CA CYS A 54 31.61 11.17 -19.50
C CYS A 54 32.80 12.07 -19.81
N PHE A 55 34.00 11.56 -19.54
CA PHE A 55 35.26 12.18 -19.87
C PHE A 55 35.99 11.30 -20.88
N VAL A 56 36.44 11.89 -21.96
CA VAL A 56 37.27 11.24 -22.97
C VAL A 56 38.60 11.96 -23.00
N SER A 57 39.70 11.23 -22.82
CA SER A 57 41.06 11.71 -23.04
C SER A 57 41.64 10.99 -24.25
N TYR A 58 42.41 11.69 -25.07
CA TYR A 58 43.07 11.08 -26.23
C TYR A 58 44.30 11.87 -26.66
N THR A 59 45.11 11.28 -27.53
CA THR A 59 46.25 11.91 -28.18
C THR A 59 46.04 11.91 -29.69
N CYS A 60 45.95 13.10 -30.30
CA CYS A 60 45.89 13.28 -31.74
C CYS A 60 46.54 14.63 -32.09
N ASN A 61 47.79 14.60 -32.58
CA ASN A 61 48.61 15.79 -32.80
C ASN A 61 48.78 16.69 -31.55
N GLY A 62 48.70 16.08 -30.35
CA GLY A 62 48.67 16.75 -29.05
C GLY A 62 47.74 16.03 -28.08
N GLU A 63 47.71 16.45 -26.81
CA GLU A 63 46.74 15.95 -25.83
C GLU A 63 45.38 16.62 -26.01
N GLY A 64 44.31 15.82 -26.08
CA GLY A 64 42.94 16.26 -26.18
C GLY A 64 42.09 15.70 -25.04
N GLN A 65 41.16 16.51 -24.54
CA GLN A 65 40.17 16.09 -23.55
C GLN A 65 38.79 16.62 -23.92
N PHE A 66 37.78 15.79 -23.72
CA PHE A 66 36.39 16.12 -23.91
C PHE A 66 35.59 15.68 -22.68
N LYS A 67 34.67 16.53 -22.22
CA LYS A 67 33.81 16.26 -21.08
C LYS A 67 32.38 16.64 -21.42
N ARG A 68 31.44 15.73 -21.16
CA ARG A 68 30.01 16.00 -21.28
C ARG A 68 29.26 15.46 -20.07
N SER A 69 28.29 16.22 -19.58
CA SER A 69 27.49 15.87 -18.41
C SER A 69 26.01 15.87 -18.77
N TYR A 70 25.29 14.86 -18.30
CA TYR A 70 23.86 14.64 -18.51
C TYR A 70 23.17 14.59 -17.17
N ARG A 71 22.22 15.50 -16.94
CA ARG A 71 21.46 15.57 -15.68
C ARG A 71 20.10 14.92 -15.84
N PHE A 72 19.70 14.13 -14.87
CA PHE A 72 18.38 13.50 -14.85
C PHE A 72 17.88 13.31 -13.40
N PRO A 73 16.56 13.36 -13.17
CA PRO A 73 16.00 13.11 -11.85
C PRO A 73 15.89 11.61 -11.58
N ALA A 74 16.18 11.21 -10.34
CA ALA A 74 15.75 9.95 -9.74
C ALA A 74 14.57 10.27 -8.81
N LEU A 75 13.40 9.77 -9.17
CA LEU A 75 12.16 9.96 -8.41
C LEU A 75 11.82 8.68 -7.65
N ALA A 76 11.12 8.83 -6.53
CA ALA A 76 10.47 7.69 -5.89
C ALA A 76 9.46 7.08 -6.88
N PRO A 77 9.57 5.78 -7.20
CA PRO A 77 8.77 5.15 -8.24
C PRO A 77 7.30 4.99 -7.86
N PHE A 78 7.03 4.91 -6.55
CA PHE A 78 5.71 4.72 -5.99
C PHE A 78 5.40 5.77 -4.94
N ALA A 79 4.14 6.20 -4.93
CA ALA A 79 3.53 6.71 -3.71
C ALA A 79 2.85 5.53 -2.99
N VAL A 80 3.28 5.24 -1.77
CA VAL A 80 2.70 4.16 -0.97
C VAL A 80 1.95 4.73 0.22
N SER A 81 0.70 4.33 0.38
CA SER A 81 -0.09 4.58 1.59
C SER A 81 -0.52 3.25 2.20
N HIS A 82 -0.75 3.23 3.53
CA HIS A 82 -1.15 2.00 4.20
C HIS A 82 -2.27 2.23 5.22
N ARG A 83 -3.10 1.19 5.40
CA ARG A 83 -4.16 1.11 6.41
C ARG A 83 -3.98 -0.19 7.18
N VAL A 84 -4.05 -0.11 8.50
CA VAL A 84 -3.97 -1.27 9.38
C VAL A 84 -5.31 -1.44 10.08
N VAL A 85 -5.86 -2.65 10.06
CA VAL A 85 -7.13 -3.01 10.70
C VAL A 85 -6.90 -4.22 11.59
N GLN A 86 -7.30 -4.13 12.87
CA GLN A 86 -7.30 -5.29 13.77
C GLN A 86 -8.59 -6.10 13.58
N LEU A 87 -8.43 -7.40 13.34
CA LEU A 87 -9.51 -8.37 13.37
C LEU A 87 -9.14 -9.47 14.37
N ASP A 88 -9.82 -9.50 15.51
CA ASP A 88 -9.57 -10.49 16.57
C ASP A 88 -8.08 -10.59 16.98
N ARG A 89 -7.39 -11.71 16.68
CA ARG A 89 -5.96 -11.96 16.97
C ARG A 89 -5.00 -11.67 15.80
N GLN A 90 -5.46 -11.01 14.75
CA GLN A 90 -4.66 -10.69 13.58
C GLN A 90 -4.81 -9.22 13.14
N LEU A 91 -3.82 -8.77 12.38
CA LEU A 91 -3.84 -7.47 11.70
C LEU A 91 -3.98 -7.71 10.20
N LEU A 92 -4.87 -6.97 9.56
CA LEU A 92 -4.85 -6.78 8.11
C LEU A 92 -4.14 -5.48 7.79
N VAL A 93 -3.09 -5.57 6.98
CA VAL A 93 -2.32 -4.43 6.49
C VAL A 93 -2.61 -4.28 5.01
N GLU A 94 -3.36 -3.26 4.65
CA GLU A 94 -3.60 -2.86 3.28
C GLU A 94 -2.55 -1.81 2.87
N CYS A 95 -1.84 -2.06 1.78
CA CYS A 95 -0.87 -1.16 1.17
C CYS A 95 -1.35 -0.77 -0.23
N LEU A 96 -1.75 0.49 -0.40
CA LEU A 96 -2.10 1.07 -1.69
C LEU A 96 -0.83 1.63 -2.34
N ILE A 97 -0.48 1.06 -3.49
CA ILE A 97 0.67 1.42 -4.30
C ILE A 97 0.18 2.19 -5.52
N GLU A 98 0.60 3.43 -5.68
CA GLU A 98 0.35 4.24 -6.87
C GLU A 98 1.66 4.40 -7.67
N ASN A 99 1.61 4.10 -8.97
CA ASN A 99 2.73 4.35 -9.88
C ASN A 99 2.89 5.86 -10.15
N SER A 100 4.02 6.39 -9.70
CA SER A 100 4.40 7.81 -9.86
C SER A 100 5.30 8.07 -11.07
N LEU A 101 5.77 7.03 -11.75
CA LEU A 101 6.62 7.15 -12.93
C LEU A 101 5.83 7.48 -14.19
N ASP A 102 6.48 8.20 -15.09
CA ASP A 102 5.97 8.46 -16.44
C ASP A 102 6.15 7.21 -17.31
N GLY A 103 5.26 6.24 -17.14
CA GLY A 103 5.32 4.99 -17.90
C GLY A 103 4.54 3.86 -17.26
N ARG A 104 4.73 2.66 -17.80
CA ARG A 104 4.18 1.42 -17.25
C ARG A 104 5.25 0.69 -16.46
N ILE A 105 4.85 -0.03 -15.42
CA ILE A 105 5.74 -0.87 -14.61
C ILE A 105 5.04 -2.15 -14.19
N TYR A 106 5.80 -3.24 -14.14
CA TYR A 106 5.37 -4.49 -13.52
C TYR A 106 5.88 -4.54 -12.09
N LEU A 107 5.00 -4.83 -11.13
CA LEU A 107 5.46 -5.30 -9.82
C LEU A 107 5.94 -6.75 -9.98
N SER A 108 7.13 -7.07 -9.47
CA SER A 108 7.75 -8.40 -9.61
C SER A 108 7.96 -9.11 -8.27
N SER A 109 7.98 -8.38 -7.15
CA SER A 109 8.04 -8.95 -5.81
C SER A 109 7.46 -7.96 -4.79
N TRP A 110 6.86 -8.50 -3.74
CA TRP A 110 6.25 -7.77 -2.64
C TRP A 110 6.37 -8.59 -1.35
N HIS A 111 6.97 -7.99 -0.34
CA HIS A 111 7.17 -8.62 0.97
C HIS A 111 6.88 -7.63 2.08
N LEU A 112 6.25 -8.11 3.15
CA LEU A 112 6.11 -7.35 4.38
C LEU A 112 7.05 -7.94 5.43
N ASP A 113 8.20 -7.29 5.60
CA ASP A 113 9.21 -7.67 6.57
C ASP A 113 8.75 -7.25 7.97
N CYS A 114 8.10 -8.18 8.65
CA CYS A 114 7.55 -7.98 9.98
C CYS A 114 8.63 -7.70 11.02
N ALA A 115 8.30 -6.84 11.98
CA ALA A 115 9.09 -6.65 13.18
C ALA A 115 9.15 -7.95 14.01
N GLU A 116 10.16 -8.06 14.88
CA GLU A 116 10.40 -9.26 15.68
C GLU A 116 9.15 -9.69 16.46
N GLY A 117 8.82 -10.98 16.41
CA GLY A 117 7.63 -11.56 17.04
C GLY A 117 6.41 -11.67 16.13
N PHE A 118 6.46 -11.12 14.90
CA PHE A 118 5.37 -11.22 13.92
C PHE A 118 5.80 -11.92 12.64
N GLN A 119 4.82 -12.46 11.94
CA GLN A 119 4.95 -12.99 10.59
C GLN A 119 3.84 -12.41 9.70
N SER A 120 4.09 -12.33 8.41
CA SER A 120 3.14 -11.85 7.41
C SER A 120 2.85 -12.92 6.38
N GLU A 121 1.65 -12.85 5.81
CA GLU A 121 1.22 -13.63 4.67
C GLU A 121 0.43 -12.74 3.74
N LEU A 122 0.67 -12.87 2.43
CA LEU A 122 -0.11 -12.13 1.44
C LEU A 122 -1.51 -12.76 1.30
N VAL A 123 -2.54 -11.92 1.38
CA VAL A 123 -3.95 -12.30 1.21
C VAL A 123 -4.46 -11.92 -0.18
N THR A 124 -3.90 -10.87 -0.80
CA THR A 124 -4.27 -10.51 -2.18
C THR A 124 -3.94 -11.66 -3.13
N ASP A 125 -4.97 -12.13 -3.85
CA ASP A 125 -4.78 -13.06 -4.96
C ASP A 125 -4.29 -12.28 -6.19
N ILE A 126 -3.10 -12.65 -6.69
CA ILE A 126 -2.44 -11.97 -7.80
C ILE A 126 -2.39 -12.94 -8.97
N ALA A 127 -3.32 -12.75 -9.89
CA ALA A 127 -3.33 -13.50 -11.14
C ALA A 127 -2.03 -13.23 -11.92
N SER A 128 -1.41 -14.28 -12.41
CA SER A 128 -0.33 -14.17 -13.38
C SER A 128 -0.88 -13.65 -14.71
N ASP A 129 -0.13 -12.77 -15.38
CA ASP A 129 -0.48 -12.36 -16.74
C ASP A 129 -0.07 -13.48 -17.72
N PRO A 130 -1.04 -14.15 -18.37
CA PRO A 130 -0.77 -15.28 -19.25
C PRO A 130 0.00 -14.87 -20.52
N VAL A 131 0.04 -13.58 -20.88
CA VAL A 131 0.65 -13.10 -22.13
C VAL A 131 2.10 -12.69 -21.94
N SER A 132 2.43 -12.03 -20.83
CA SER A 132 3.80 -11.54 -20.55
C SER A 132 4.66 -12.57 -19.82
N GLY A 133 4.07 -13.60 -19.20
CA GLY A 133 4.80 -14.53 -18.33
C GLY A 133 5.34 -13.88 -17.05
N ASN A 134 5.05 -12.59 -16.83
CA ASN A 134 5.43 -11.87 -15.63
C ASN A 134 4.44 -12.19 -14.50
N SER A 135 4.99 -12.55 -13.35
CA SER A 135 4.24 -12.76 -12.12
C SER A 135 4.01 -11.41 -11.42
N GLY A 136 3.01 -10.65 -11.87
CA GLY A 136 2.53 -9.50 -11.10
C GLY A 136 1.79 -8.43 -11.92
N PRO A 137 1.14 -7.47 -11.23
CA PRO A 137 0.29 -6.47 -11.86
C PRO A 137 1.09 -5.44 -12.68
N LEU A 138 0.55 -5.07 -13.84
CA LEU A 138 1.03 -4.00 -14.69
C LEU A 138 0.33 -2.67 -14.33
N LEU A 139 1.09 -1.72 -13.80
CA LEU A 139 0.59 -0.39 -13.44
C LEU A 139 0.94 0.61 -14.53
N LYS A 140 -0.07 1.27 -15.09
CA LYS A 140 0.12 2.47 -15.93
C LYS A 140 0.47 3.67 -15.04
N GLN A 141 0.85 4.80 -15.64
CA GLN A 141 1.02 6.06 -14.92
C GLN A 141 -0.25 6.36 -14.09
N ARG A 142 -0.11 6.68 -12.80
CA ARG A 142 -1.21 6.85 -11.83
C ARG A 142 -2.07 5.61 -11.60
N GLY A 143 -1.66 4.46 -12.11
CA GLY A 143 -2.30 3.19 -11.82
C GLY A 143 -2.06 2.80 -10.38
N CYS A 144 -3.12 2.34 -9.71
CA CYS A 144 -3.07 1.92 -8.32
C CYS A 144 -3.25 0.40 -8.20
N PHE A 145 -2.63 -0.18 -7.18
CA PHE A 145 -2.82 -1.58 -6.80
C PHE A 145 -2.75 -1.74 -5.29
N SER A 146 -3.62 -2.60 -4.74
CA SER A 146 -3.69 -2.84 -3.30
C SER A 146 -3.13 -4.21 -2.95
N LEU A 147 -2.14 -4.23 -2.06
CA LEU A 147 -1.63 -5.45 -1.44
C LEU A 147 -2.17 -5.53 -0.01
N VAL A 148 -2.84 -6.64 0.30
CA VAL A 148 -3.36 -6.92 1.63
C VAL A 148 -2.52 -8.04 2.22
N PHE A 149 -1.92 -7.78 3.38
CA PHE A 149 -1.19 -8.75 4.17
C PHE A 149 -1.94 -9.07 5.45
N ARG A 150 -1.98 -10.35 5.81
CA ARG A 150 -2.36 -10.82 7.13
C ARG A 150 -1.10 -10.88 7.98
N VAL A 151 -1.11 -10.22 9.13
CA VAL A 151 -0.01 -10.25 10.11
C VAL A 151 -0.49 -10.91 11.39
N THR A 152 0.26 -11.92 11.83
CA THR A 152 -0.02 -12.70 13.03
C THR A 152 1.20 -12.74 13.95
N PRO A 153 1.01 -12.86 15.27
CA PRO A 153 2.11 -13.18 16.18
C PRO A 153 2.70 -14.54 15.82
N LYS A 154 4.02 -14.70 15.97
CA LYS A 154 4.69 -16.01 15.84
C LYS A 154 4.40 -16.93 17.03
N ASP A 155 4.13 -16.35 18.19
CA ASP A 155 3.74 -17.07 19.40
C ASP A 155 2.23 -17.05 19.56
N GLU A 156 1.57 -18.22 19.48
CA GLU A 156 0.12 -18.34 19.60
C GLU A 156 -0.42 -17.92 20.98
N SER A 157 0.45 -17.82 22.00
CA SER A 157 0.10 -17.33 23.33
C SER A 157 0.06 -15.80 23.45
N ALA A 158 0.50 -15.07 22.42
CA ALA A 158 0.49 -13.61 22.42
C ALA A 158 -0.94 -13.05 22.40
N ASP A 159 -1.30 -12.32 23.45
CA ASP A 159 -2.63 -11.73 23.59
C ASP A 159 -2.85 -10.60 22.57
N SER A 160 -4.08 -10.43 22.08
CA SER A 160 -4.49 -9.40 21.11
C SER A 160 -4.18 -7.96 21.56
N ALA A 161 -3.91 -7.76 22.85
CA ALA A 161 -3.47 -6.50 23.42
C ALA A 161 -2.01 -6.14 23.05
N THR A 162 -1.14 -7.13 22.88
CA THR A 162 0.29 -6.91 22.53
C THR A 162 0.47 -6.41 21.10
N LEU A 163 -0.39 -6.84 20.17
CA LEU A 163 -0.47 -6.34 18.79
C LEU A 163 -0.74 -4.82 18.73
N ARG A 164 -1.52 -4.29 19.68
CA ARG A 164 -1.96 -2.88 19.71
C ARG A 164 -0.91 -1.93 20.26
N GLN A 165 0.06 -2.44 21.02
CA GLN A 165 1.09 -1.62 21.67
C GLN A 165 2.28 -1.34 20.76
N ARG A 166 2.39 -2.06 19.62
CA ARG A 166 3.47 -1.84 18.65
C ARG A 166 3.11 -0.70 17.72
N GLU A 167 3.88 0.37 17.77
CA GLU A 167 3.78 1.50 16.84
C GLU A 167 4.22 1.11 15.42
N VAL A 168 5.15 0.16 15.28
CA VAL A 168 5.69 -0.30 14.00
C VAL A 168 5.45 -1.80 13.83
N ILE A 169 4.81 -2.18 12.72
CA ILE A 169 4.51 -3.59 12.36
C ILE A 169 5.63 -4.20 11.54
N GLY A 170 6.25 -3.42 10.66
CA GLY A 170 7.26 -3.92 9.73
C GLY A 170 7.52 -2.92 8.61
N ASN A 171 8.23 -3.37 7.59
CA ASN A 171 8.54 -2.59 6.39
C ASN A 171 8.02 -3.31 5.14
N LEU A 172 7.34 -2.57 4.27
CA LEU A 172 7.00 -3.06 2.95
C LEU A 172 8.22 -2.92 2.03
N SER A 173 8.53 -4.02 1.36
CA SER A 173 9.62 -4.15 0.38
C SER A 173 9.00 -4.53 -0.97
N LEU A 174 9.37 -3.83 -2.04
CA LEU A 174 8.83 -4.01 -3.39
C LEU A 174 9.98 -4.14 -4.39
N ALA A 175 9.79 -4.96 -5.42
CA ALA A 175 10.62 -4.94 -6.63
C ALA A 175 9.73 -4.77 -7.87
N TRP A 176 10.29 -4.12 -8.88
CA TRP A 176 9.58 -3.84 -10.13
C TRP A 176 10.49 -3.89 -11.35
N GLN A 177 9.85 -3.97 -12.51
CA GLN A 177 10.49 -3.91 -13.82
C GLN A 177 9.73 -2.99 -14.77
N VAL A 178 10.43 -2.05 -15.38
CA VAL A 178 9.91 -1.27 -16.52
C VAL A 178 9.89 -2.19 -17.76
N PRO A 179 8.82 -2.22 -18.57
CA PRO A 179 8.81 -2.98 -19.83
C PRO A 179 10.01 -2.59 -20.70
N ASP A 180 10.79 -3.59 -21.13
CA ASP A 180 12.02 -3.42 -21.92
C ASP A 180 13.04 -2.44 -21.30
N GLY A 181 12.96 -2.24 -19.98
CA GLY A 181 13.72 -1.22 -19.27
C GLY A 181 14.36 -1.75 -17.98
N PRO A 182 14.82 -0.82 -17.12
CA PRO A 182 15.53 -1.18 -15.90
C PRO A 182 14.60 -1.83 -14.86
N ARG A 183 15.24 -2.56 -13.95
CA ARG A 183 14.63 -3.10 -12.73
C ARG A 183 14.96 -2.19 -11.56
N GLY A 184 14.10 -2.19 -10.55
CA GLY A 184 14.34 -1.50 -9.29
C GLY A 184 13.77 -2.25 -8.10
N CYS A 185 14.24 -1.89 -6.92
CA CYS A 185 13.70 -2.34 -5.65
C CYS A 185 13.61 -1.17 -4.68
N MET A 186 12.69 -1.28 -3.74
CA MET A 186 12.43 -0.30 -2.69
C MET A 186 12.23 -1.10 -1.42
N ASP A 187 13.09 -0.84 -0.45
CA ASP A 187 12.98 -1.38 0.89
C ASP A 187 12.66 -0.23 1.84
N GLY A 188 11.82 -0.48 2.85
CA GLY A 188 11.70 0.46 3.98
C GLY A 188 10.50 1.39 3.97
N HIS A 189 9.41 1.10 3.25
CA HIS A 189 8.14 1.77 3.55
C HIS A 189 7.60 1.24 4.88
N GLN A 190 7.88 1.97 5.96
CA GLN A 190 7.53 1.54 7.31
C GLN A 190 6.02 1.56 7.53
N ILE A 191 5.48 0.41 7.93
CA ILE A 191 4.09 0.23 8.32
C ILE A 191 3.96 0.58 9.80
N ARG A 192 3.28 1.70 10.06
CA ARG A 192 3.00 2.15 11.43
C ARG A 192 1.55 1.87 11.77
N VAL A 193 1.32 1.33 12.96
CA VAL A 193 0.01 1.36 13.56
C VAL A 193 -0.22 2.81 13.99
N ARG A 194 -0.98 3.57 13.19
CA ARG A 194 -1.62 4.76 13.77
C ARG A 194 -2.39 4.24 14.97
N ALA A 195 -2.09 4.76 16.17
CA ALA A 195 -2.70 4.34 17.42
C ALA A 195 -4.17 4.00 17.15
N LEU A 196 -4.48 2.71 17.10
CA LEU A 196 -5.82 2.26 16.72
C LEU A 196 -6.69 2.79 17.85
N GLN A 197 -7.42 3.87 17.58
CA GLN A 197 -8.51 4.29 18.45
C GLN A 197 -9.56 3.21 18.29
N VAL A 198 -9.38 2.14 19.05
CA VAL A 198 -10.38 1.10 19.17
C VAL A 198 -11.56 1.79 19.81
N PRO A 199 -12.68 1.94 19.10
CA PRO A 199 -13.81 2.64 19.66
C PRO A 199 -14.29 1.85 20.88
N ASN A 200 -14.71 2.58 21.91
CA ASN A 200 -15.23 2.01 23.15
C ASN A 200 -16.43 1.08 22.88
N LEU A 201 -17.20 1.41 21.84
CA LEU A 201 -18.29 0.61 21.29
C LEU A 201 -17.94 0.23 19.85
N ASP A 202 -18.05 -1.05 19.54
CA ASP A 202 -17.84 -1.56 18.19
C ASP A 202 -19.16 -2.04 17.59
N LEU A 203 -19.29 -1.92 16.28
CA LEU A 203 -20.48 -2.29 15.52
C LEU A 203 -20.05 -3.05 14.27
N GLN A 204 -20.58 -4.25 14.09
CA GLN A 204 -20.26 -5.10 12.94
C GLN A 204 -21.53 -5.69 12.33
N VAL A 205 -21.47 -6.01 11.04
CA VAL A 205 -22.48 -6.79 10.33
C VAL A 205 -22.08 -8.25 10.45
N VAL A 206 -22.92 -9.06 11.10
CA VAL A 206 -22.65 -10.50 11.28
C VAL A 206 -23.24 -11.29 10.14
N GLU A 207 -24.47 -10.96 9.76
CA GLU A 207 -25.20 -11.67 8.72
C GLU A 207 -25.90 -10.67 7.81
N CYS A 208 -25.64 -10.78 6.51
CA CYS A 208 -26.20 -9.92 5.47
C CYS A 208 -26.52 -10.76 4.23
N PRO A 209 -27.71 -10.62 3.63
CA PRO A 209 -28.02 -11.26 2.36
C PRO A 209 -27.03 -10.85 1.27
N LYS A 210 -26.53 -11.81 0.48
CA LYS A 210 -25.59 -11.56 -0.63
C LYS A 210 -26.15 -10.63 -1.71
N SER A 211 -27.47 -10.67 -1.88
CA SER A 211 -28.21 -9.82 -2.81
C SER A 211 -29.65 -9.67 -2.33
N VAL A 212 -30.25 -8.52 -2.60
CA VAL A 212 -31.63 -8.18 -2.22
C VAL A 212 -32.43 -7.72 -3.43
N THR A 213 -33.75 -7.73 -3.32
CA THR A 213 -34.64 -7.18 -4.34
C THR A 213 -34.99 -5.74 -3.98
N VAL A 214 -34.96 -4.84 -4.96
CA VAL A 214 -35.34 -3.44 -4.78
C VAL A 214 -36.78 -3.36 -4.27
N GLU A 215 -37.02 -2.44 -3.32
CA GLU A 215 -38.32 -2.22 -2.66
C GLU A 215 -38.87 -3.43 -1.88
N VAL A 216 -38.08 -4.49 -1.71
CA VAL A 216 -38.43 -5.63 -0.85
C VAL A 216 -37.65 -5.54 0.46
N PRO A 217 -38.35 -5.59 1.62
CA PRO A 217 -37.69 -5.58 2.92
C PRO A 217 -36.82 -6.82 3.12
N PHE A 218 -35.68 -6.65 3.77
CA PHE A 218 -34.80 -7.74 4.16
C PHE A 218 -34.21 -7.48 5.55
N GLU A 219 -33.83 -8.56 6.22
CA GLU A 219 -33.21 -8.50 7.55
C GLU A 219 -31.69 -8.59 7.44
N LEU A 220 -31.01 -7.83 8.31
CA LEU A 220 -29.56 -7.87 8.52
C LEU A 220 -29.29 -7.97 10.03
N GLU A 221 -28.31 -8.79 10.42
CA GLU A 221 -27.91 -8.91 11.83
C GLU A 221 -26.69 -8.03 12.13
N LEU A 222 -26.86 -7.09 13.06
CA LEU A 222 -25.77 -6.30 13.62
C LEU A 222 -25.30 -6.89 14.96
N GLU A 223 -24.01 -6.79 15.25
CA GLU A 223 -23.43 -7.10 16.56
C GLU A 223 -22.79 -5.84 17.16
N VAL A 224 -23.25 -5.47 18.35
CA VAL A 224 -22.66 -4.40 19.17
C VAL A 224 -21.79 -5.03 20.24
N THR A 225 -20.54 -4.57 20.35
CA THR A 225 -19.61 -5.02 21.38
C THR A 225 -19.20 -3.88 22.30
N ASN A 226 -19.33 -4.09 23.61
CA ASN A 226 -18.75 -3.20 24.62
C ASN A 226 -17.27 -3.57 24.84
N ARG A 227 -16.36 -2.69 24.41
CA ARG A 227 -14.91 -2.88 24.55
C ARG A 227 -14.31 -2.17 25.77
N THR A 228 -15.16 -1.61 26.64
CA THR A 228 -14.73 -0.91 27.85
C THR A 228 -14.64 -1.84 29.06
N LYS A 229 -14.13 -1.29 30.17
CA LYS A 229 -14.13 -1.96 31.48
C LYS A 229 -15.38 -1.66 32.32
N GLU A 230 -16.29 -0.87 31.77
CA GLU A 230 -17.52 -0.44 32.44
C GLU A 230 -18.74 -1.04 31.75
N SER A 231 -19.85 -1.11 32.47
CA SER A 231 -21.11 -1.55 31.88
C SER A 231 -21.80 -0.37 31.21
N LEU A 232 -22.20 -0.53 29.94
CA LEU A 232 -22.75 0.53 29.10
C LEU A 232 -24.21 0.23 28.73
N GLN A 233 -25.00 1.26 28.48
CA GLN A 233 -26.34 1.18 27.88
C GLN A 233 -26.37 1.95 26.56
N PRO A 234 -25.71 1.41 25.51
CA PRO A 234 -25.55 2.11 24.24
C PRO A 234 -26.90 2.40 23.57
N LYS A 235 -26.93 3.47 22.79
CA LYS A 235 -28.05 3.83 21.92
C LYS A 235 -27.56 3.87 20.48
N MET A 236 -28.27 3.16 19.61
CA MET A 236 -28.04 3.21 18.16
C MET A 236 -28.85 4.34 17.55
N SER A 237 -28.22 5.10 16.66
CA SER A 237 -28.86 6.20 15.91
C SER A 237 -28.50 6.11 14.43
N PHE A 238 -29.46 6.46 13.58
CA PHE A 238 -29.35 6.42 12.12
C PHE A 238 -29.47 7.84 11.56
N ASP A 239 -28.47 8.29 10.80
CA ASP A 239 -28.57 9.51 10.00
C ASP A 239 -29.13 9.17 8.62
N LEU A 240 -30.44 9.34 8.47
CA LEU A 240 -31.18 9.04 7.24
C LEU A 240 -30.64 9.77 5.99
N ARG A 241 -29.92 10.88 6.18
CA ARG A 241 -29.30 11.66 5.08
C ARG A 241 -28.07 10.94 4.53
N LEU A 242 -27.35 10.20 5.38
CA LEU A 242 -26.16 9.46 5.00
C LEU A 242 -26.50 8.07 4.42
N MET A 243 -27.61 7.46 4.83
CA MET A 243 -27.96 6.08 4.43
C MET A 243 -28.18 5.86 2.91
N GLY A 244 -28.22 6.91 2.09
CA GLY A 244 -28.28 6.76 0.63
C GLY A 244 -29.55 6.05 0.15
N ALA A 245 -29.41 4.99 -0.65
CA ALA A 245 -30.53 4.19 -1.15
C ALA A 245 -31.02 3.11 -0.17
N VAL A 246 -30.22 2.76 0.84
CA VAL A 246 -30.58 1.82 1.91
C VAL A 246 -31.37 2.59 2.96
N LYS A 247 -32.54 2.09 3.34
CA LYS A 247 -33.43 2.75 4.32
C LYS A 247 -33.79 1.79 5.43
N LEU A 248 -33.87 2.34 6.65
CA LEU A 248 -34.41 1.61 7.79
C LEU A 248 -35.90 1.42 7.61
N GLN A 249 -36.36 0.19 7.79
CA GLN A 249 -37.76 -0.14 7.84
C GLN A 249 -38.12 -0.51 9.29
N GLY A 250 -39.09 0.20 9.87
CA GLY A 250 -39.53 -0.04 11.23
C GLY A 250 -38.68 0.61 12.34
N PRO A 251 -39.09 0.44 13.61
CA PRO A 251 -38.39 0.99 14.76
C PRO A 251 -37.12 0.19 15.03
N CYS A 252 -36.00 0.88 15.25
CA CYS A 252 -34.79 0.21 15.72
C CYS A 252 -35.02 -0.32 17.14
N GLN A 253 -34.66 -1.60 17.37
CA GLN A 253 -34.73 -2.18 18.70
C GLN A 253 -33.80 -1.44 19.67
N ARG A 254 -34.27 -1.29 20.91
CA ARG A 254 -33.47 -0.70 21.97
C ARG A 254 -32.39 -1.70 22.38
N LEU A 255 -31.13 -1.28 22.31
CA LEU A 255 -30.02 -2.08 22.80
C LEU A 255 -30.14 -2.31 24.32
N LEU A 256 -29.82 -3.54 24.72
CA LEU A 256 -29.74 -3.91 26.13
C LEU A 256 -28.47 -3.32 26.76
N LYS A 257 -28.44 -3.31 28.09
CA LYS A 257 -27.21 -3.00 28.84
C LYS A 257 -26.17 -4.08 28.54
N LEU A 258 -24.95 -3.65 28.25
CA LEU A 258 -23.80 -4.50 27.91
C LEU A 258 -22.74 -4.40 28.99
N GLU A 259 -22.46 -5.53 29.64
CA GLU A 259 -21.33 -5.67 30.54
C GLU A 259 -19.98 -5.58 29.80
N PRO A 260 -18.86 -5.36 30.50
CA PRO A 260 -17.53 -5.31 29.89
C PRO A 260 -17.24 -6.54 29.02
N GLY A 261 -16.87 -6.33 27.75
CA GLY A 261 -16.60 -7.40 26.79
C GLY A 261 -17.84 -8.10 26.22
N GLN A 262 -19.05 -7.75 26.69
CA GLN A 262 -20.28 -8.37 26.22
C GLN A 262 -20.62 -7.93 24.79
N ARG A 263 -21.23 -8.86 24.05
CA ARG A 263 -21.75 -8.66 22.70
C ARG A 263 -23.26 -8.83 22.68
N CYS A 264 -23.95 -8.03 21.89
CA CYS A 264 -25.38 -8.14 21.66
C CYS A 264 -25.67 -8.06 20.18
N ARG A 265 -26.41 -9.05 19.70
CA ARG A 265 -26.89 -9.10 18.33
C ARG A 265 -28.30 -8.53 18.25
N LEU A 266 -28.55 -7.78 17.19
CA LEU A 266 -29.87 -7.22 16.90
C LEU A 266 -30.18 -7.35 15.41
N PRO A 267 -31.34 -7.91 15.05
CA PRO A 267 -31.83 -7.85 13.70
C PRO A 267 -32.33 -6.43 13.39
N ILE A 268 -32.06 -5.97 12.17
CA ILE A 268 -32.61 -4.73 11.62
C ILE A 268 -33.26 -5.02 10.26
N GLU A 269 -34.45 -4.46 10.06
CA GLU A 269 -35.16 -4.55 8.78
C GLU A 269 -34.80 -3.33 7.92
N LEU A 270 -34.37 -3.59 6.70
CA LEU A 270 -33.92 -2.59 5.74
C LEU A 270 -34.65 -2.76 4.42
N VAL A 271 -34.69 -1.69 3.62
CA VAL A 271 -35.16 -1.72 2.23
C VAL A 271 -34.20 -0.92 1.35
N VAL A 272 -33.90 -1.43 0.15
CA VAL A 272 -33.12 -0.69 -0.85
C VAL A 272 -34.05 -0.12 -1.91
N THR A 273 -33.91 1.17 -2.20
CA THR A 273 -34.84 1.93 -3.04
C THR A 273 -34.44 2.05 -4.51
N VAL A 274 -33.21 1.66 -4.87
CA VAL A 274 -32.66 1.79 -6.22
C VAL A 274 -31.79 0.57 -6.52
N PRO A 275 -31.80 0.01 -7.75
CA PRO A 275 -30.88 -1.07 -8.12
C PRO A 275 -29.40 -0.61 -8.09
N GLY A 276 -28.48 -1.54 -7.86
CA GLY A 276 -27.03 -1.28 -7.83
C GLY A 276 -26.34 -1.77 -6.56
N LEU A 277 -25.07 -1.40 -6.41
CA LEU A 277 -24.25 -1.69 -5.23
C LEU A 277 -24.31 -0.49 -4.27
N HIS A 278 -24.83 -0.71 -3.05
CA HIS A 278 -25.07 0.35 -2.08
C HIS A 278 -24.43 0.03 -0.73
N GLY A 279 -23.68 0.99 -0.17
CA GLY A 279 -23.08 0.85 1.15
C GLY A 279 -24.07 1.16 2.28
N LEU A 280 -24.13 0.30 3.30
CA LEU A 280 -24.82 0.58 4.56
C LEU A 280 -23.97 1.53 5.41
N GLN A 281 -24.43 2.77 5.57
CA GLN A 281 -23.69 3.83 6.27
C GLN A 281 -24.64 4.74 7.06
N GLY A 282 -24.10 5.66 7.86
CA GLY A 282 -24.90 6.60 8.67
C GLY A 282 -25.33 6.02 10.02
N LEU A 283 -24.69 4.95 10.49
CA LEU A 283 -24.95 4.36 11.80
C LEU A 283 -24.01 4.97 12.83
N SER A 284 -24.52 5.14 14.05
CA SER A 284 -23.73 5.63 15.18
C SER A 284 -24.18 4.99 16.49
N LEU A 285 -23.23 4.86 17.41
CA LEU A 285 -23.46 4.40 18.77
C LEU A 285 -23.06 5.49 19.75
N ALA A 286 -23.89 5.71 20.77
CA ALA A 286 -23.60 6.64 21.85
C ALA A 286 -24.00 6.08 23.20
N ASP A 287 -23.21 6.37 24.23
CA ASP A 287 -23.53 6.09 25.62
C ASP A 287 -23.14 7.31 26.48
N PRO A 288 -23.82 7.63 27.58
CA PRO A 288 -23.44 8.75 28.43
C PRO A 288 -22.00 8.68 28.97
N SER A 289 -21.45 7.47 29.15
CA SER A 289 -20.12 7.24 29.72
C SER A 289 -19.00 7.25 28.67
N VAL A 290 -19.31 7.21 27.37
CA VAL A 290 -18.29 7.17 26.30
C VAL A 290 -18.61 8.13 25.14
N PRO A 291 -17.60 8.64 24.43
CA PRO A 291 -17.85 9.44 23.24
C PRO A 291 -18.69 8.69 22.20
N ARG A 292 -19.53 9.43 21.48
CA ARG A 292 -20.26 8.92 20.32
C ARG A 292 -19.26 8.40 19.27
N VAL A 293 -19.58 7.27 18.68
CA VAL A 293 -18.83 6.65 17.59
C VAL A 293 -19.71 6.66 16.35
N ASP A 294 -19.24 7.31 15.29
CA ASP A 294 -19.87 7.27 13.98
C ASP A 294 -19.15 6.23 13.12
N PHE A 295 -19.94 5.37 12.46
CA PHE A 295 -19.42 4.32 11.61
C PHE A 295 -19.52 4.74 10.14
N GLY A 296 -18.48 4.41 9.37
CA GLY A 296 -18.48 4.57 7.92
C GLY A 296 -19.40 3.55 7.23
N VAL A 297 -19.01 3.12 6.03
CA VAL A 297 -19.69 2.01 5.35
C VAL A 297 -19.38 0.71 6.11
N LEU A 298 -20.43 0.04 6.60
CA LEU A 298 -20.34 -1.21 7.36
C LEU A 298 -20.31 -2.45 6.45
N CYS A 299 -21.08 -2.43 5.37
CA CYS A 299 -21.09 -3.46 4.33
C CYS A 299 -21.65 -2.89 3.03
N ASP A 300 -21.41 -3.58 1.91
CA ASP A 300 -22.02 -3.29 0.62
C ASP A 300 -23.13 -4.30 0.32
N ILE A 301 -24.25 -3.81 -0.22
CA ILE A 301 -25.46 -4.58 -0.50
C ILE A 301 -25.78 -4.43 -1.99
N LEU A 302 -25.87 -5.56 -2.69
CA LEU A 302 -26.23 -5.61 -4.10
C LEU A 302 -27.75 -5.75 -4.25
N ALA A 303 -28.40 -4.78 -4.88
CA ALA A 303 -29.84 -4.76 -5.10
C ALA A 303 -30.20 -4.82 -6.59
N PHE A 304 -31.22 -5.62 -6.92
CA PHE A 304 -31.74 -5.81 -8.27
C PHE A 304 -33.25 -5.56 -8.35
#